data_AF-A0A8J6W6J2-F1
#
_entry.id   AF-A0A8J6W6J2-F1
#
_cell.length_a   1.000
_cell.length_b   1.000
_cell.length_c   1.000
_cell.angle_alpha   90.00
_cell.angle_beta   90.00
_cell.angle_gamma   90.00
#
_symmetry.space_group_name_H-M   'P 1'
#
loop_
_entity.id
_entity.type
_entity.pdbx_description
1 polymer ?
#
loop_
_entity_poly.entity_id
_entity_poly.type
_entity_poly.pdbx_seq_one_letter_code
_entity_poly.pdbx_strand_id
1 'polypeptide(L)'
;MASLLPSFLNPFLTSLNPLDIFGSTVLVSGFGDDVLNGGTEDEILVGLWGNKQLFGAEGNDWLLGGLGNDALDGGLGNNQLFTGPGQDTVVLKNDGRVDTVVDFAPGSDRFLLPGGLSFGQIAIAQQGANTTLRYLNQPEPSVILLNVEATSLTAENFQAQALVPSFDGLTIFGDSLSDPGNLFGLTGFFPPFPYSEGRFANGDLWVDYLASDIGLEPAEVENFAVGGATTGRDNGLDPLITSLTGTETNLPGLLDEIDSYLGGIGEGAADPDSLYVVWAGANDLFNLPSDPNAIPAFLANSLQNIATAIGSLAARGADTFLVPNLPNLGLTPRALGDGTSAQATALSQAFNAGLASTLEALEQSLSATIDIIPVDLFGLTNEIIGSPAEFGFTNVTDPLLNQGLLDDPGYFWWDQQHPTTTVHALLADVFQTSLLEAGYLQPSNGAMPALAADDLALSGAVAQSETLGISDWESSWAATSLSALQPAPAVI
;
A
#
# COMPACT_ATOMS: atom_id res chain seq x y z
N MET A 1 -2.64 -48.92 1.61
CA MET A 1 -2.66 -47.52 1.11
C MET A 1 -1.99 -46.52 2.05
N ALA A 2 -1.40 -46.91 3.21
CA ALA A 2 -0.78 -45.99 4.17
C ALA A 2 0.76 -45.94 4.16
N SER A 3 1.44 -46.41 3.10
CA SER A 3 2.92 -46.52 3.08
C SER A 3 3.61 -45.75 1.95
N LEU A 4 2.93 -44.75 1.37
CA LEU A 4 3.47 -43.91 0.29
C LEU A 4 3.40 -42.41 0.59
N LEU A 5 3.04 -42.01 1.82
CA LEU A 5 3.09 -40.61 2.22
C LEU A 5 4.55 -40.21 2.47
N PRO A 6 5.10 -39.23 1.74
CA PRO A 6 6.47 -38.77 1.95
C PRO A 6 6.71 -38.26 3.37
N SER A 7 7.96 -38.32 3.84
CA SER A 7 8.36 -37.88 5.18
C SER A 7 8.12 -36.39 5.47
N PHE A 8 7.85 -35.57 4.45
CA PHE A 8 7.48 -34.15 4.62
C PHE A 8 6.02 -33.94 5.05
N LEU A 9 5.15 -34.94 4.97
CA LEU A 9 3.78 -34.89 5.53
C LEU A 9 3.74 -35.21 7.04
N ASN A 10 4.88 -35.55 7.63
CA ASN A 10 4.94 -35.96 9.04
C ASN A 10 4.70 -34.79 10.03
N PRO A 11 5.21 -33.56 9.81
CA PRO A 11 4.83 -32.38 10.62
C PRO A 11 3.33 -32.08 10.53
N PHE A 12 2.76 -32.20 9.32
CA PHE A 12 1.33 -32.03 9.06
C PHE A 12 0.50 -32.99 9.92
N LEU A 13 0.75 -34.30 9.86
CA LEU A 13 0.02 -35.31 10.65
C LEU A 13 0.13 -35.14 12.17
N THR A 14 1.19 -34.49 12.68
CA THR A 14 1.36 -34.21 14.11
C THR A 14 0.72 -32.92 14.60
N SER A 15 0.42 -31.98 13.69
CA SER A 15 -0.27 -30.71 13.99
C SER A 15 -1.80 -30.83 14.01
N LEU A 16 -2.34 -31.87 13.38
CA LEU A 16 -3.76 -32.18 13.41
C LEU A 16 -4.14 -32.75 14.80
N ASN A 17 -4.63 -31.91 15.72
CA ASN A 17 -5.70 -32.40 16.62
C ASN A 17 -6.78 -33.01 15.72
N PRO A 18 -7.47 -34.12 16.10
CA PRO A 18 -8.26 -34.92 15.18
C PRO A 18 -9.22 -34.00 14.39
N LEU A 19 -8.77 -33.65 13.18
CA LEU A 19 -9.50 -32.77 12.31
C LEU A 19 -10.77 -33.50 11.95
N ASP A 20 -11.83 -32.76 11.68
CA ASP A 20 -13.04 -33.34 11.08
C ASP A 20 -12.77 -33.65 9.59
N ILE A 21 -11.71 -34.43 9.31
CA ILE A 21 -11.40 -35.04 8.01
C ILE A 21 -12.54 -35.95 7.53
N PHE A 22 -13.53 -36.21 8.38
CA PHE A 22 -14.79 -36.86 8.02
C PHE A 22 -15.79 -35.81 7.49
N GLY A 23 -15.47 -35.20 6.36
CA GLY A 23 -16.36 -34.24 5.71
C GLY A 23 -15.71 -33.42 4.61
N SER A 24 -14.40 -33.15 4.73
CA SER A 24 -13.65 -32.36 3.75
C SER A 24 -13.36 -33.11 2.45
N THR A 25 -13.44 -32.39 1.35
CA THR A 25 -12.98 -32.88 0.04
C THR A 25 -11.46 -32.76 -0.04
N VAL A 26 -10.77 -33.83 -0.47
CA VAL A 26 -9.31 -33.83 -0.63
C VAL A 26 -8.96 -33.78 -2.12
N LEU A 27 -8.27 -32.71 -2.53
CA LEU A 27 -7.76 -32.47 -3.86
C LEU A 27 -6.25 -32.69 -3.84
N VAL A 28 -5.74 -33.60 -4.68
CA VAL A 28 -4.31 -33.90 -4.75
C VAL A 28 -3.84 -33.70 -6.18
N SER A 29 -2.78 -32.91 -6.35
CA SER A 29 -2.18 -32.65 -7.66
C SER A 29 -1.29 -33.80 -8.13
N GLY A 30 -0.84 -33.71 -9.38
CA GLY A 30 0.12 -34.64 -9.95
C GLY A 30 1.56 -34.33 -9.54
N PHE A 31 2.49 -34.96 -10.25
CA PHE A 31 3.89 -34.54 -10.24
C PHE A 31 4.12 -33.51 -11.34
N GLY A 32 5.00 -32.53 -11.11
CA GLY A 32 5.29 -31.44 -12.05
C GLY A 32 4.54 -30.18 -11.68
N ASP A 33 4.49 -29.20 -12.57
CA ASP A 33 3.85 -27.92 -12.25
C ASP A 33 2.35 -28.01 -12.53
N ASP A 34 1.52 -27.78 -11.51
CA ASP A 34 0.08 -28.01 -11.57
C ASP A 34 -0.71 -26.83 -10.97
N VAL A 35 -1.93 -26.64 -11.46
CA VAL A 35 -2.92 -25.72 -10.90
C VAL A 35 -4.04 -26.53 -10.25
N LEU A 36 -4.28 -26.29 -8.96
CA LEU A 36 -5.37 -26.89 -8.19
C LEU A 36 -6.33 -25.80 -7.75
N ASN A 37 -7.60 -25.98 -8.12
CA ASN A 37 -8.68 -25.11 -7.69
C ASN A 37 -9.63 -25.89 -6.79
N GLY A 38 -9.82 -25.36 -5.59
CA GLY A 38 -10.86 -25.72 -4.64
C GLY A 38 -12.23 -25.26 -5.11
N GLY A 39 -13.21 -25.50 -4.27
CA GLY A 39 -14.62 -25.27 -4.50
C GLY A 39 -15.17 -24.24 -3.52
N THR A 40 -16.29 -24.59 -2.91
CA THR A 40 -16.99 -23.72 -1.94
C THR A 40 -17.13 -24.39 -0.57
N GLU A 41 -16.47 -25.54 -0.36
CA GLU A 41 -16.53 -26.30 0.89
C GLU A 41 -15.16 -26.24 1.59
N ASP A 42 -15.09 -26.67 2.86
CA ASP A 42 -13.81 -26.78 3.55
C ASP A 42 -13.00 -27.95 2.98
N GLU A 43 -11.90 -27.67 2.29
CA GLU A 43 -11.12 -28.63 1.51
C GLU A 43 -9.67 -28.78 1.96
N ILE A 44 -9.04 -29.85 1.48
CA ILE A 44 -7.60 -30.11 1.66
C ILE A 44 -6.97 -30.21 0.27
N LEU A 45 -6.15 -29.23 -0.08
CA LEU A 45 -5.42 -29.15 -1.34
C LEU A 45 -3.96 -29.56 -1.11
N VAL A 46 -3.47 -30.54 -1.86
CA VAL A 46 -2.11 -31.09 -1.70
C VAL A 46 -1.35 -31.06 -3.03
N GLY A 47 -0.29 -30.27 -3.09
CA GLY A 47 0.53 -30.03 -4.27
C GLY A 47 1.61 -31.09 -4.55
N LEU A 48 2.23 -31.70 -3.55
CA LEU A 48 3.29 -32.74 -3.72
C LEU A 48 4.62 -32.22 -4.31
N TRP A 49 4.97 -32.50 -5.57
CA TRP A 49 6.26 -32.13 -6.18
C TRP A 49 6.06 -31.29 -7.43
N GLY A 50 6.91 -30.26 -7.59
CA GLY A 50 6.87 -29.28 -8.68
C GLY A 50 6.29 -27.97 -8.19
N ASN A 51 6.30 -26.94 -9.02
CA ASN A 51 5.82 -25.60 -8.65
C ASN A 51 4.29 -25.54 -8.82
N LYS A 52 3.57 -25.34 -7.72
CA LYS A 52 2.10 -25.45 -7.68
C LYS A 52 1.44 -24.10 -7.61
N GLN A 53 0.23 -24.02 -8.15
CA GLN A 53 -0.71 -22.95 -7.84
C GLN A 53 -1.91 -23.58 -7.14
N LEU A 54 -2.09 -23.28 -5.86
CA LEU A 54 -3.17 -23.82 -5.03
C LEU A 54 -4.15 -22.69 -4.69
N PHE A 55 -5.42 -22.86 -5.07
CA PHE A 55 -6.49 -21.90 -4.82
C PHE A 55 -7.58 -22.54 -3.97
N GLY A 56 -7.78 -22.11 -2.74
CA GLY A 56 -8.84 -22.63 -1.85
C GLY A 56 -10.26 -22.25 -2.31
N ALA A 57 -10.41 -21.07 -2.91
CA ALA A 57 -11.68 -20.49 -3.35
C ALA A 57 -12.61 -20.05 -2.20
N GLU A 58 -13.64 -20.79 -1.80
CA GLU A 58 -14.42 -20.46 -0.58
C GLU A 58 -14.37 -21.62 0.41
N GLY A 59 -14.19 -21.35 1.69
CA GLY A 59 -14.13 -22.39 2.72
C GLY A 59 -13.02 -22.11 3.72
N ASN A 60 -12.92 -22.92 4.77
CA ASN A 60 -11.74 -22.92 5.64
C ASN A 60 -10.82 -24.06 5.20
N ASP A 61 -9.92 -23.74 4.27
CA ASP A 61 -9.14 -24.74 3.55
C ASP A 61 -7.80 -25.03 4.20
N TRP A 62 -7.24 -26.18 3.82
CA TRP A 62 -5.87 -26.58 4.11
C TRP A 62 -5.10 -26.68 2.80
N LEU A 63 -4.14 -25.79 2.58
CA LEU A 63 -3.30 -25.82 1.38
C LEU A 63 -1.91 -26.29 1.77
N LEU A 64 -1.42 -27.33 1.10
CA LEU A 64 -0.08 -27.87 1.26
C LEU A 64 0.65 -27.77 -0.08
N GLY A 65 1.57 -26.81 -0.23
CA GLY A 65 2.38 -26.61 -1.44
C GLY A 65 3.18 -27.86 -1.79
N GLY A 66 4.09 -28.25 -0.90
CA GLY A 66 4.90 -29.45 -1.09
C GLY A 66 6.36 -29.09 -1.35
N LEU A 67 7.03 -29.78 -2.28
CA LEU A 67 8.35 -29.37 -2.75
C LEU A 67 8.20 -28.59 -4.05
N GLY A 68 8.90 -27.47 -4.16
CA GLY A 68 8.86 -26.61 -5.33
C GLY A 68 8.76 -25.17 -4.88
N ASN A 69 8.63 -24.24 -5.81
CA ASN A 69 8.24 -22.87 -5.53
C ASN A 69 6.74 -22.75 -5.80
N ASP A 70 5.95 -22.73 -4.74
CA ASP A 70 4.51 -22.84 -4.77
C ASP A 70 3.84 -21.48 -4.55
N ALA A 71 2.71 -21.24 -5.21
CA ALA A 71 1.85 -20.08 -5.03
C ALA A 71 0.53 -20.53 -4.38
N LEU A 72 0.25 -20.01 -3.18
CA LEU A 72 -0.90 -20.40 -2.36
C LEU A 72 -1.82 -19.20 -2.18
N ASP A 73 -3.06 -19.33 -2.66
CA ASP A 73 -4.16 -18.43 -2.35
C ASP A 73 -5.22 -19.19 -1.55
N GLY A 74 -5.37 -18.84 -0.28
CA GLY A 74 -6.35 -19.46 0.59
C GLY A 74 -7.80 -19.25 0.12
N GLY A 75 -8.08 -18.23 -0.70
CA GLY A 75 -9.47 -17.84 -1.01
C GLY A 75 -10.24 -17.36 0.22
N LEU A 76 -11.54 -17.15 0.12
CA LEU A 76 -12.38 -16.68 1.24
C LEU A 76 -12.41 -17.69 2.38
N GLY A 77 -12.30 -17.21 3.62
CA GLY A 77 -12.37 -18.02 4.85
C GLY A 77 -11.08 -17.98 5.64
N ASN A 78 -11.02 -18.75 6.74
CA ASN A 78 -9.84 -18.80 7.61
C ASN A 78 -9.03 -20.06 7.25
N ASN A 79 -7.97 -19.88 6.47
CA ASN A 79 -7.25 -20.98 5.86
C ASN A 79 -5.99 -21.36 6.64
N GLN A 80 -5.50 -22.56 6.40
CA GLN A 80 -4.28 -23.11 6.97
C GLN A 80 -3.31 -23.46 5.85
N LEU A 81 -2.23 -22.70 5.75
CA LEU A 81 -1.30 -22.72 4.64
C LEU A 81 0.04 -23.30 5.08
N PHE A 82 0.47 -24.35 4.39
CA PHE A 82 1.76 -24.99 4.51
C PHE A 82 2.48 -24.80 3.19
N THR A 83 3.47 -23.91 3.20
CA THR A 83 4.29 -23.54 2.04
C THR A 83 5.14 -24.73 1.61
N GLY A 84 5.92 -25.26 2.54
CA GLY A 84 6.84 -26.37 2.32
C GLY A 84 8.24 -25.88 1.96
N PRO A 85 9.12 -26.78 1.48
CA PRO A 85 10.44 -26.39 1.00
C PRO A 85 10.37 -25.74 -0.38
N GLY A 86 10.76 -24.47 -0.45
CA GLY A 86 10.65 -23.68 -1.66
C GLY A 86 11.01 -22.23 -1.45
N GLN A 87 11.01 -21.45 -2.53
CA GLN A 87 10.68 -20.03 -2.44
C GLN A 87 9.19 -19.92 -2.76
N ASP A 88 8.37 -19.85 -1.71
CA ASP A 88 6.92 -19.93 -1.86
C ASP A 88 6.28 -18.55 -1.79
N THR A 89 5.13 -18.39 -2.42
CA THR A 89 4.36 -17.15 -2.46
C THR A 89 2.98 -17.38 -1.86
N VAL A 90 2.64 -16.62 -0.82
CA VAL A 90 1.31 -16.65 -0.19
C VAL A 90 0.57 -15.37 -0.54
N VAL A 91 -0.67 -15.47 -1.01
CA VAL A 91 -1.50 -14.29 -1.26
C VAL A 91 -1.99 -13.72 0.07
N LEU A 92 -1.63 -12.47 0.36
CA LEU A 92 -2.21 -11.75 1.48
C LEU A 92 -3.58 -11.19 1.04
N LYS A 93 -4.65 -11.45 1.79
CA LYS A 93 -6.01 -10.99 1.44
C LYS A 93 -6.55 -10.01 2.45
N ASN A 94 -7.20 -8.96 1.96
CA ASN A 94 -7.91 -7.98 2.78
C ASN A 94 -9.43 -8.24 2.79
N ASP A 95 -9.84 -9.43 3.23
CA ASP A 95 -11.25 -9.87 3.23
C ASP A 95 -11.88 -9.92 4.64
N GLY A 96 -11.15 -9.47 5.66
CA GLY A 96 -11.57 -9.55 7.06
C GLY A 96 -11.57 -10.98 7.63
N ARG A 97 -10.91 -11.93 6.95
CA ARG A 97 -10.61 -13.28 7.45
C ARG A 97 -9.14 -13.40 7.81
N VAL A 98 -8.84 -14.45 8.58
CA VAL A 98 -7.50 -14.65 9.14
C VAL A 98 -6.96 -15.99 8.67
N ASP A 99 -5.96 -15.95 7.81
CA ASP A 99 -5.23 -17.14 7.41
C ASP A 99 -4.08 -17.42 8.40
N THR A 100 -3.72 -18.70 8.54
CA THR A 100 -2.57 -19.13 9.35
C THR A 100 -1.54 -19.77 8.45
N VAL A 101 -0.34 -19.19 8.37
CA VAL A 101 0.80 -19.80 7.68
C VAL A 101 1.69 -20.49 8.71
N VAL A 102 1.89 -21.78 8.52
CA VAL A 102 2.43 -22.67 9.57
C VAL A 102 3.94 -22.77 9.55
N ASP A 103 4.55 -22.65 8.36
CA ASP A 103 5.97 -22.92 8.13
C ASP A 103 6.68 -21.85 7.29
N PHE A 104 6.14 -20.62 7.26
CA PHE A 104 6.71 -19.49 6.52
C PHE A 104 8.19 -19.29 6.86
N ALA A 105 9.03 -19.22 5.84
CA ALA A 105 10.47 -19.04 5.92
C ALA A 105 10.87 -17.63 5.44
N PRO A 106 11.09 -16.64 6.33
CA PRO A 106 11.40 -15.25 5.95
C PRO A 106 12.65 -15.04 5.09
N GLY A 107 13.52 -16.04 4.94
CA GLY A 107 14.67 -15.95 4.03
C GLY A 107 14.39 -16.44 2.60
N SER A 108 13.19 -16.94 2.33
CA SER A 108 12.82 -17.63 1.09
C SER A 108 11.43 -17.25 0.60
N ASP A 109 10.46 -17.23 1.52
CA ASP A 109 9.05 -17.06 1.19
C ASP A 109 8.66 -15.60 1.10
N ARG A 110 7.62 -15.37 0.30
CA ARG A 110 7.07 -14.05 0.00
C ARG A 110 5.57 -14.04 0.22
N PHE A 111 5.06 -12.88 0.58
CA PHE A 111 3.65 -12.53 0.46
C PHE A 111 3.44 -11.78 -0.84
N LEU A 112 2.53 -12.27 -1.68
CA LEU A 112 1.98 -11.45 -2.75
C LEU A 112 0.98 -10.47 -2.13
N LEU A 113 1.18 -9.20 -2.40
CA LEU A 113 0.32 -8.11 -2.01
C LEU A 113 -0.56 -7.72 -3.22
N PRO A 114 -1.78 -8.30 -3.36
CA PRO A 114 -2.65 -8.01 -4.48
C PRO A 114 -3.18 -6.58 -4.40
N GLY A 115 -3.57 -6.01 -5.56
CA GLY A 115 -4.15 -4.67 -5.58
C GLY A 115 -3.13 -3.55 -5.34
N GLY A 116 -1.85 -3.79 -5.66
CA GLY A 116 -0.75 -2.84 -5.47
C GLY A 116 -0.58 -2.38 -4.05
N LEU A 117 -0.79 -3.29 -3.12
CA LEU A 117 -0.39 -3.05 -1.76
C LEU A 117 1.15 -3.11 -1.69
N SER A 118 1.76 -2.20 -0.94
CA SER A 118 3.18 -2.14 -0.69
C SER A 118 3.52 -2.65 0.72
N PHE A 119 4.80 -2.94 0.96
CA PHE A 119 5.28 -3.33 2.29
C PHE A 119 4.90 -2.32 3.38
N GLY A 120 4.88 -1.02 3.07
CA GLY A 120 4.55 0.03 4.02
C GLY A 120 3.11 -0.05 4.55
N GLN A 121 2.23 -0.76 3.84
CA GLN A 121 0.81 -0.92 4.20
C GLN A 121 0.53 -2.13 5.08
N ILE A 122 1.56 -2.86 5.49
CA ILE A 122 1.42 -4.03 6.33
C ILE A 122 1.93 -3.71 7.73
N ALA A 123 1.00 -3.61 8.67
CA ALA A 123 1.31 -3.55 10.09
C ALA A 123 1.81 -4.94 10.54
N ILE A 124 3.03 -4.99 11.07
CA ILE A 124 3.66 -6.24 11.54
C ILE A 124 3.79 -6.18 13.06
N ALA A 125 3.17 -7.13 13.75
CA ALA A 125 3.20 -7.19 15.22
C ALA A 125 3.59 -8.57 15.74
N GLN A 126 4.47 -8.61 16.75
CA GLN A 126 4.80 -9.83 17.48
C GLN A 126 3.68 -10.17 18.48
N GLN A 127 3.15 -11.39 18.43
CA GLN A 127 2.17 -11.93 19.37
C GLN A 127 2.67 -13.25 19.97
N GLY A 128 3.32 -13.17 21.13
CA GLY A 128 3.95 -14.35 21.73
C GLY A 128 5.07 -14.88 20.84
N ALA A 129 5.00 -16.16 20.46
CA ALA A 129 5.94 -16.75 19.49
C ALA A 129 5.58 -16.50 18.03
N ASN A 130 4.41 -15.92 17.76
CA ASN A 130 3.87 -15.75 16.41
C ASN A 130 3.97 -14.29 15.96
N THR A 131 3.84 -14.06 14.67
CA THR A 131 3.73 -12.72 14.08
C THR A 131 2.37 -12.55 13.42
N THR A 132 1.76 -11.37 13.53
CA THR A 132 0.53 -11.02 12.83
C THR A 132 0.82 -9.98 11.76
N LEU A 133 0.23 -10.17 10.59
CA LEU A 133 0.24 -9.22 9.48
C LEU A 133 -1.16 -8.65 9.31
N ARG A 134 -1.27 -7.33 9.21
CA ARG A 134 -2.54 -6.61 9.15
C ARG A 134 -2.44 -5.47 8.17
N TYR A 135 -3.46 -5.26 7.34
CA TYR A 135 -3.52 -4.04 6.54
C TYR A 135 -3.74 -2.82 7.43
N LEU A 136 -3.06 -1.71 7.11
CA LEU A 136 -3.32 -0.44 7.80
C LEU A 136 -4.81 -0.09 7.76
N ASN A 137 -5.28 0.61 8.81
CA ASN A 137 -6.68 0.94 9.04
C ASN A 137 -7.65 -0.25 9.21
N GLN A 138 -7.19 -1.50 9.14
CA GLN A 138 -8.02 -2.66 9.47
C GLN A 138 -7.90 -3.04 10.95
N PRO A 139 -8.99 -3.41 11.64
CA PRO A 139 -8.93 -3.74 13.07
C PRO A 139 -8.36 -5.13 13.36
N GLU A 140 -8.45 -6.06 12.41
CA GLU A 140 -8.10 -7.47 12.60
C GLU A 140 -6.94 -7.86 11.67
N PRO A 141 -6.04 -8.79 12.09
CA PRO A 141 -4.98 -9.27 11.23
C PRO A 141 -5.52 -10.09 10.06
N SER A 142 -4.82 -10.04 8.94
CA SER A 142 -5.10 -10.87 7.75
C SER A 142 -4.39 -12.21 7.82
N VAL A 143 -3.19 -12.25 8.41
CA VAL A 143 -2.38 -13.46 8.54
C VAL A 143 -1.77 -13.58 9.92
N ILE A 144 -1.73 -14.80 10.42
CA ILE A 144 -0.90 -15.21 11.56
C ILE A 144 0.20 -16.13 11.05
N LEU A 145 1.45 -15.74 11.27
CA LEU A 145 2.64 -16.55 11.03
C LEU A 145 3.04 -17.29 12.31
N LEU A 146 3.06 -18.61 12.27
CA LEU A 146 3.43 -19.40 13.45
C LEU A 146 4.95 -19.49 13.62
N ASN A 147 5.44 -19.20 14.83
CA ASN A 147 6.86 -19.30 15.19
C ASN A 147 7.81 -18.46 14.31
N VAL A 148 7.30 -17.36 13.74
CA VAL A 148 8.10 -16.37 13.01
C VAL A 148 8.30 -15.15 13.89
N GLU A 149 9.54 -14.68 13.98
CA GLU A 149 9.88 -13.43 14.66
C GLU A 149 9.60 -12.23 13.74
N ALA A 150 8.83 -11.25 14.20
CA ALA A 150 8.43 -10.09 13.40
C ALA A 150 9.64 -9.34 12.84
N THR A 151 10.72 -9.26 13.62
CA THR A 151 11.98 -8.59 13.21
C THR A 151 12.74 -9.29 12.08
N SER A 152 12.35 -10.52 11.73
CA SER A 152 12.91 -11.25 10.59
C SER A 152 12.22 -10.96 9.27
N LEU A 153 11.06 -10.29 9.31
CA LEU A 153 10.36 -9.84 8.11
C LEU A 153 10.90 -8.51 7.63
N THR A 154 11.15 -8.42 6.33
CA THR A 154 11.62 -7.22 5.64
C THR A 154 10.79 -6.98 4.38
N ALA A 155 11.01 -5.86 3.70
CA ALA A 155 10.37 -5.58 2.42
C ALA A 155 10.61 -6.68 1.37
N GLU A 156 11.71 -7.44 1.45
CA GLU A 156 12.00 -8.56 0.53
C GLU A 156 10.99 -9.71 0.65
N ASN A 157 10.28 -9.80 1.79
CA ASN A 157 9.21 -10.78 1.99
C ASN A 157 7.88 -10.36 1.36
N PHE A 158 7.78 -9.18 0.75
CA PHE A 158 6.52 -8.66 0.25
C PHE A 158 6.68 -8.25 -1.21
N GLN A 159 5.95 -8.94 -2.08
CA GLN A 159 5.91 -8.68 -3.49
C GLN A 159 4.63 -7.91 -3.83
N ALA A 160 4.76 -6.63 -4.12
CA ALA A 160 3.65 -5.83 -4.64
C ALA A 160 3.25 -6.28 -6.04
N GLN A 161 1.94 -6.39 -6.28
CA GLN A 161 1.42 -6.57 -7.64
C GLN A 161 1.41 -5.22 -8.36
N ALA A 162 2.04 -5.13 -9.53
CA ALA A 162 2.06 -3.91 -10.32
C ALA A 162 0.63 -3.45 -10.67
N LEU A 163 0.33 -2.18 -10.39
CA LEU A 163 -0.92 -1.53 -10.74
C LEU A 163 -0.78 -0.76 -12.05
N VAL A 164 -1.91 -0.71 -12.77
CA VAL A 164 -2.07 0.10 -13.97
C VAL A 164 -3.13 1.15 -13.66
N PRO A 165 -2.78 2.45 -13.75
CA PRO A 165 -3.76 3.51 -13.60
C PRO A 165 -4.68 3.58 -14.82
N SER A 166 -5.91 4.05 -14.57
CA SER A 166 -6.87 4.40 -15.62
C SER A 166 -6.65 5.82 -16.18
N PHE A 167 -5.75 6.58 -15.55
CA PHE A 167 -5.28 7.90 -15.93
C PHE A 167 -3.82 7.81 -16.42
N ASP A 168 -3.38 8.74 -17.26
CA ASP A 168 -2.02 8.81 -17.81
C ASP A 168 -1.26 10.09 -17.42
N GLY A 169 -1.86 10.93 -16.56
CA GLY A 169 -1.24 12.12 -15.98
C GLY A 169 -1.52 12.30 -14.49
N LEU A 170 -0.65 13.05 -13.82
CA LEU A 170 -0.81 13.46 -12.43
C LEU A 170 -0.56 14.96 -12.29
N THR A 171 -1.60 15.71 -11.94
CA THR A 171 -1.54 17.17 -11.75
C THR A 171 -1.76 17.51 -10.28
N ILE A 172 -0.77 18.12 -9.61
CA ILE A 172 -0.78 18.35 -8.15
C ILE A 172 -0.83 19.83 -7.81
N PHE A 173 -1.68 20.18 -6.85
CA PHE A 173 -1.78 21.49 -6.19
C PHE A 173 -1.76 21.30 -4.68
N GLY A 174 -1.07 22.18 -3.96
CA GLY A 174 -0.96 22.02 -2.51
C GLY A 174 0.15 22.83 -1.88
N ASP A 175 0.68 22.32 -0.76
CA ASP A 175 1.67 23.05 0.03
C ASP A 175 3.03 22.33 0.13
N SER A 176 3.75 22.57 1.22
CA SER A 176 5.08 21.99 1.47
C SER A 176 5.09 20.46 1.51
N LEU A 177 3.97 19.80 1.81
CA LEU A 177 3.90 18.33 1.78
C LEU A 177 3.95 17.76 0.36
N SER A 178 3.76 18.59 -0.65
CA SER A 178 3.78 18.20 -2.06
C SER A 178 4.77 19.00 -2.92
N ASP A 179 5.41 20.04 -2.37
CA ASP A 179 6.32 20.93 -3.10
C ASP A 179 7.64 20.22 -3.50
N PRO A 180 7.89 19.99 -4.81
CA PRO A 180 9.09 19.29 -5.28
C PRO A 180 10.37 20.16 -5.29
N GLY A 181 10.29 21.40 -4.81
CA GLY A 181 11.34 22.43 -4.87
C GLY A 181 10.92 23.71 -5.59
N ASN A 182 9.64 23.90 -5.89
CA ASN A 182 9.05 25.11 -6.47
C ASN A 182 9.32 26.34 -5.58
N LEU A 183 9.11 26.26 -4.26
CA LEU A 183 9.47 27.39 -3.37
C LEU A 183 10.96 27.70 -3.42
N PHE A 184 11.81 26.67 -3.47
CA PHE A 184 13.25 26.85 -3.62
C PHE A 184 13.59 27.52 -4.95
N GLY A 185 12.92 27.15 -6.04
CA GLY A 185 13.04 27.81 -7.33
C GLY A 185 12.62 29.30 -7.29
N LEU A 186 11.54 29.62 -6.60
CA LEU A 186 11.02 30.99 -6.46
C LEU A 186 11.92 31.87 -5.59
N THR A 187 12.43 31.33 -4.49
CA THR A 187 13.23 32.09 -3.51
C THR A 187 14.73 32.06 -3.83
N GLY A 188 15.21 31.00 -4.45
CA GLY A 188 16.62 30.71 -4.72
C GLY A 188 17.41 30.18 -3.51
N PHE A 189 16.78 29.98 -2.35
CA PHE A 189 17.50 29.58 -1.13
C PHE A 189 16.70 28.80 -0.08
N PHE A 190 15.37 28.77 -0.14
CA PHE A 190 14.53 28.21 0.93
C PHE A 190 13.60 27.09 0.41
N PRO A 191 13.49 25.94 1.10
CA PRO A 191 14.24 25.56 2.30
C PRO A 191 15.72 25.28 1.98
N PRO A 192 16.67 25.65 2.87
CA PRO A 192 18.09 25.43 2.65
C PRO A 192 18.49 23.97 2.95
N PHE A 193 19.70 23.55 2.60
CA PHE A 193 20.27 22.30 3.14
C PHE A 193 20.14 22.25 4.69
N PRO A 194 19.77 21.11 5.31
CA PRO A 194 19.78 19.73 4.80
C PRO A 194 18.46 19.21 4.19
N TYR A 195 17.54 20.09 3.84
CA TYR A 195 16.35 19.71 3.09
C TYR A 195 16.73 19.19 1.70
N SER A 196 16.17 18.05 1.30
CA SER A 196 16.56 17.37 0.05
C SER A 196 16.04 18.13 -1.16
N GLU A 197 16.92 18.58 -2.05
CA GLU A 197 16.57 19.22 -3.33
C GLU A 197 15.57 20.39 -3.25
N GLY A 198 15.50 21.09 -2.10
CA GLY A 198 14.54 22.18 -1.88
C GLY A 198 13.14 21.74 -1.48
N ARG A 199 12.95 20.44 -1.19
CA ARG A 199 11.71 19.84 -0.67
C ARG A 199 11.62 20.03 0.84
N PHE A 200 10.43 19.92 1.42
CA PHE A 200 10.26 20.00 2.89
C PHE A 200 10.48 18.66 3.62
N ALA A 201 11.37 17.82 3.11
CA ALA A 201 11.69 16.50 3.65
C ALA A 201 13.20 16.21 3.56
N ASN A 202 13.61 15.07 4.12
CA ASN A 202 14.97 14.54 4.00
C ASN A 202 15.18 13.60 2.80
N GLY A 203 14.22 13.54 1.87
CA GLY A 203 14.27 12.64 0.72
C GLY A 203 13.08 12.87 -0.20
N ASP A 204 12.57 11.78 -0.77
CA ASP A 204 11.45 11.79 -1.69
C ASP A 204 10.12 12.14 -1.01
N LEU A 205 9.23 12.78 -1.78
CA LEU A 205 7.87 13.08 -1.37
C LEU A 205 6.92 11.97 -1.84
N TRP A 206 5.70 12.00 -1.30
CA TRP A 206 4.65 11.04 -1.67
C TRP A 206 4.38 11.07 -3.18
N VAL A 207 4.59 12.21 -3.84
CA VAL A 207 4.40 12.38 -5.29
C VAL A 207 5.39 11.49 -6.07
N ASP A 208 6.66 11.47 -5.65
CA ASP A 208 7.70 10.70 -6.32
C ASP A 208 7.45 9.20 -6.16
N TYR A 209 7.10 8.76 -4.94
CA TYR A 209 6.73 7.38 -4.66
C TYR A 209 5.50 6.96 -5.43
N LEU A 210 4.40 7.70 -5.33
CA LEU A 210 3.13 7.35 -6.00
C LEU A 210 3.31 7.25 -7.51
N ALA A 211 3.96 8.24 -8.13
CA ALA A 211 4.19 8.23 -9.58
C ALA A 211 5.01 7.01 -10.01
N SER A 212 6.10 6.71 -9.29
CA SER A 212 6.91 5.51 -9.53
C SER A 212 6.09 4.21 -9.36
N ASP A 213 5.32 4.11 -8.28
CA ASP A 213 4.60 2.89 -7.89
C ASP A 213 3.45 2.54 -8.86
N ILE A 214 2.88 3.54 -9.53
CA ILE A 214 1.84 3.34 -10.56
C ILE A 214 2.39 3.48 -12.00
N GLY A 215 3.71 3.63 -12.14
CA GLY A 215 4.40 3.61 -13.44
C GLY A 215 4.22 4.87 -14.29
N LEU A 216 3.96 6.03 -13.68
CA LEU A 216 4.00 7.32 -14.37
C LEU A 216 5.44 7.81 -14.51
N GLU A 217 5.78 8.27 -15.70
CA GLU A 217 7.06 8.89 -16.00
C GLU A 217 7.10 10.35 -15.51
N PRO A 218 8.28 10.93 -15.21
CA PRO A 218 8.38 12.32 -14.75
C PRO A 218 7.78 13.37 -15.69
N ALA A 219 7.62 13.05 -16.98
CA ALA A 219 6.99 13.94 -17.96
C ALA A 219 5.45 13.97 -17.88
N GLU A 220 4.86 13.00 -17.17
CA GLU A 220 3.41 12.85 -16.96
C GLU A 220 2.97 13.48 -15.62
N VAL A 221 3.92 14.03 -14.86
CA VAL A 221 3.67 14.65 -13.55
C VAL A 221 3.85 16.17 -13.65
N GLU A 222 2.76 16.91 -13.44
CA GLU A 222 2.76 18.37 -13.32
C GLU A 222 2.48 18.78 -11.87
N ASN A 223 3.46 19.38 -11.19
CA ASN A 223 3.34 19.74 -9.78
C ASN A 223 3.49 21.24 -9.55
N PHE A 224 2.39 21.87 -9.14
CA PHE A 224 2.28 23.31 -8.88
C PHE A 224 2.38 23.68 -7.41
N ALA A 225 2.45 22.70 -6.50
CA ALA A 225 2.45 22.95 -5.07
C ALA A 225 3.63 23.83 -4.63
N VAL A 226 3.37 24.79 -3.76
CA VAL A 226 4.39 25.67 -3.20
C VAL A 226 4.37 25.65 -1.68
N GLY A 227 5.55 25.49 -1.08
CA GLY A 227 5.73 25.52 0.36
C GLY A 227 5.09 26.75 0.98
N GLY A 228 4.28 26.52 2.03
CA GLY A 228 3.57 27.57 2.74
C GLY A 228 2.22 27.99 2.12
N ALA A 229 1.82 27.46 0.97
CA ALA A 229 0.54 27.80 0.35
C ALA A 229 -0.63 27.59 1.33
N THR A 230 -1.48 28.61 1.46
CA THR A 230 -2.79 28.46 2.10
C THR A 230 -3.82 27.98 1.08
N THR A 231 -5.02 27.62 1.52
CA THR A 231 -6.12 27.30 0.59
C THR A 231 -6.50 28.48 -0.32
N GLY A 232 -6.17 29.71 0.07
CA GLY A 232 -6.50 30.93 -0.65
C GLY A 232 -5.39 31.38 -1.60
N ARG A 233 -5.12 32.69 -1.60
CA ARG A 233 -4.06 33.35 -2.40
C ARG A 233 -2.87 33.82 -1.57
N ASP A 234 -2.94 33.62 -0.25
CA ASP A 234 -1.87 33.99 0.66
C ASP A 234 -0.92 32.82 0.85
N ASN A 235 0.32 33.10 1.22
CA ASN A 235 1.30 32.09 1.59
C ASN A 235 1.84 32.34 3.01
N GLY A 236 1.78 31.31 3.85
CA GLY A 236 2.17 31.36 5.26
C GLY A 236 3.66 31.62 5.49
N LEU A 237 4.50 31.49 4.46
CA LEU A 237 5.93 31.76 4.54
C LEU A 237 6.32 33.19 4.14
N ASP A 238 5.41 33.99 3.57
CA ASP A 238 5.72 35.38 3.20
C ASP A 238 6.31 36.21 4.36
N PRO A 239 5.79 36.16 5.60
CA PRO A 239 6.40 36.88 6.72
C PRO A 239 7.83 36.42 7.02
N LEU A 240 8.10 35.11 6.93
CA LEU A 240 9.41 34.55 7.16
C LEU A 240 10.38 34.98 6.07
N ILE A 241 10.03 34.79 4.79
CA ILE A 241 10.89 35.13 3.65
C ILE A 241 11.14 36.64 3.58
N THR A 242 10.12 37.47 3.85
CA THR A 242 10.27 38.92 3.95
C THR A 242 11.26 39.28 5.06
N SER A 243 11.20 38.61 6.22
CA SER A 243 12.14 38.86 7.32
C SER A 243 13.58 38.45 6.99
N LEU A 244 13.77 37.39 6.20
CA LEU A 244 15.09 36.88 5.82
C LEU A 244 15.74 37.71 4.70
N THR A 245 14.94 38.21 3.76
CA THR A 245 15.44 38.91 2.56
C THR A 245 15.34 40.44 2.65
N GLY A 246 14.51 40.96 3.55
CA GLY A 246 14.16 42.38 3.62
C GLY A 246 13.29 42.88 2.47
N THR A 247 12.75 41.98 1.64
CA THR A 247 11.89 42.30 0.49
C THR A 247 10.55 41.62 0.68
N GLU A 248 9.45 42.37 0.57
CA GLU A 248 8.11 41.79 0.59
C GLU A 248 7.96 40.80 -0.57
N THR A 249 7.51 39.60 -0.24
CA THR A 249 7.16 38.55 -1.19
C THR A 249 5.64 38.42 -1.32
N ASN A 250 5.21 37.86 -2.44
CA ASN A 250 3.84 37.47 -2.70
C ASN A 250 3.89 36.05 -3.28
N LEU A 251 4.28 35.12 -2.43
CA LEU A 251 4.35 33.71 -2.78
C LEU A 251 2.93 33.16 -3.02
N PRO A 252 2.77 32.19 -3.93
CA PRO A 252 1.44 31.71 -4.30
C PRO A 252 0.76 30.94 -3.16
N GLY A 253 -0.55 31.10 -3.05
CA GLY A 253 -1.44 30.14 -2.39
C GLY A 253 -2.11 29.20 -3.40
N LEU A 254 -2.90 28.24 -2.93
CA LEU A 254 -3.57 27.23 -3.77
C LEU A 254 -4.32 27.84 -4.95
N LEU A 255 -5.08 28.93 -4.75
CA LEU A 255 -5.84 29.53 -5.85
C LEU A 255 -4.95 30.18 -6.92
N ASP A 256 -3.73 30.61 -6.56
CA ASP A 256 -2.77 31.13 -7.55
C ASP A 256 -2.10 29.97 -8.32
N GLU A 257 -1.90 28.83 -7.68
CA GLU A 257 -1.42 27.60 -8.35
C GLU A 257 -2.42 27.13 -9.40
N ILE A 258 -3.72 27.11 -9.06
CA ILE A 258 -4.81 26.81 -9.99
C ILE A 258 -4.84 27.81 -11.15
N ASP A 259 -4.72 29.11 -10.88
CA ASP A 259 -4.67 30.14 -11.92
C ASP A 259 -3.44 29.97 -12.83
N SER A 260 -2.30 29.53 -12.28
CA SER A 260 -1.08 29.25 -13.03
C SER A 260 -1.30 28.12 -14.04
N TYR A 261 -1.85 26.98 -13.59
CA TYR A 261 -2.20 25.86 -14.46
C TYR A 261 -3.21 26.28 -15.55
N LEU A 262 -4.32 26.91 -15.15
CA LEU A 262 -5.37 27.34 -16.08
C LEU A 262 -4.86 28.39 -17.08
N GLY A 263 -3.92 29.24 -16.67
CA GLY A 263 -3.22 30.18 -17.54
C GLY A 263 -2.29 29.47 -18.53
N GLY A 264 -1.63 28.39 -18.10
CA GLY A 264 -0.76 27.54 -18.92
C GLY A 264 -1.51 26.87 -20.08
N ILE A 265 -2.70 26.34 -19.81
CA ILE A 265 -3.55 25.73 -20.85
C ILE A 265 -4.35 26.75 -21.69
N GLY A 266 -4.34 28.03 -21.33
CA GLY A 266 -4.97 29.11 -22.09
C GLY A 266 -6.50 28.97 -22.19
N GLU A 267 -7.05 28.86 -23.41
CA GLU A 267 -8.47 28.55 -23.65
C GLU A 267 -8.74 27.04 -23.81
N GLY A 268 -7.71 26.20 -23.67
CA GLY A 268 -7.79 24.74 -23.78
C GLY A 268 -8.61 24.08 -22.66
N ALA A 269 -8.90 22.79 -22.82
CA ALA A 269 -9.45 21.98 -21.75
C ALA A 269 -8.34 21.49 -20.82
N ALA A 270 -8.67 21.34 -19.54
CA ALA A 270 -7.91 20.50 -18.63
C ALA A 270 -7.99 19.05 -19.13
N ASP A 271 -6.93 18.28 -18.90
CA ASP A 271 -6.83 16.89 -19.35
C ASP A 271 -7.80 16.00 -18.54
N PRO A 272 -8.82 15.37 -19.16
CA PRO A 272 -9.72 14.46 -18.46
C PRO A 272 -9.05 13.12 -18.11
N ASP A 273 -7.92 12.77 -18.73
CA ASP A 273 -7.21 11.52 -18.45
C ASP A 273 -6.12 11.72 -17.36
N SER A 274 -6.06 12.89 -16.71
CA SER A 274 -5.16 13.17 -15.58
C SER A 274 -5.89 13.04 -14.23
N LEU A 275 -5.19 12.50 -13.23
CA LEU A 275 -5.60 12.61 -11.83
C LEU A 275 -5.23 13.99 -11.28
N TYR A 276 -6.19 14.72 -10.69
CA TYR A 276 -5.95 16.03 -10.06
C TYR A 276 -5.88 15.89 -8.53
N VAL A 277 -4.76 16.26 -7.92
CA VAL A 277 -4.60 16.25 -6.46
C VAL A 277 -4.71 17.66 -5.92
N VAL A 278 -5.60 17.88 -4.95
CA VAL A 278 -5.75 19.16 -4.25
C VAL A 278 -5.56 18.94 -2.75
N TRP A 279 -4.41 19.37 -2.22
CA TRP A 279 -4.08 19.16 -0.80
C TRP A 279 -3.49 20.41 -0.13
N ALA A 280 -4.35 21.14 0.59
CA ALA A 280 -3.97 22.34 1.34
C ALA A 280 -4.84 22.52 2.59
N GLY A 281 -4.39 23.39 3.50
CA GLY A 281 -5.16 23.83 4.67
C GLY A 281 -4.38 23.87 5.97
N ALA A 282 -3.23 23.17 6.05
CA ALA A 282 -2.40 23.21 7.25
C ALA A 282 -1.88 24.63 7.51
N ASN A 283 -1.45 25.35 6.47
CA ASN A 283 -0.97 26.72 6.57
C ASN A 283 -2.07 27.71 6.99
N ASP A 284 -3.34 27.47 6.63
CA ASP A 284 -4.48 28.26 7.13
C ASP A 284 -4.60 28.11 8.66
N LEU A 285 -4.50 26.88 9.17
CA LEU A 285 -4.58 26.60 10.61
C LEU A 285 -3.34 27.09 11.39
N PHE A 286 -2.18 27.17 10.74
CA PHE A 286 -0.99 27.79 11.34
C PHE A 286 -1.06 29.33 11.38
N ASN A 287 -1.95 29.94 10.59
CA ASN A 287 -2.11 31.39 10.45
C ASN A 287 -3.52 31.87 10.86
N LEU A 288 -4.05 31.30 11.94
CA LEU A 288 -5.38 31.65 12.42
C LEU A 288 -5.51 33.14 12.81
N PRO A 289 -6.69 33.74 12.61
CA PRO A 289 -7.00 35.05 13.15
C PRO A 289 -6.82 35.11 14.67
N SER A 290 -6.30 36.23 15.17
CA SER A 290 -6.10 36.44 16.61
C SER A 290 -7.42 36.62 17.38
N ASP A 291 -8.51 37.00 16.71
CA ASP A 291 -9.86 37.03 17.29
C ASP A 291 -10.54 35.65 17.16
N PRO A 292 -10.81 34.95 18.28
CA PRO A 292 -11.44 33.63 18.23
C PRO A 292 -12.83 33.62 17.57
N ASN A 293 -13.55 34.77 17.57
CA ASN A 293 -14.87 34.85 16.94
C ASN A 293 -14.79 34.87 15.41
N ALA A 294 -13.63 35.18 14.84
CA ALA A 294 -13.40 35.17 13.41
C ALA A 294 -13.04 33.76 12.87
N ILE A 295 -12.59 32.85 13.73
CA ILE A 295 -12.12 31.50 13.34
C ILE A 295 -13.20 30.72 12.57
N PRO A 296 -14.48 30.62 13.00
CA PRO A 296 -15.47 29.85 12.25
C PRO A 296 -15.69 30.34 10.81
N ALA A 297 -15.73 31.67 10.61
CA ALA A 297 -15.87 32.26 9.29
C ALA A 297 -14.61 32.09 8.44
N PHE A 298 -13.43 32.17 9.06
CA PHE A 298 -12.16 31.91 8.41
C PHE A 298 -12.07 30.47 7.89
N LEU A 299 -12.40 29.48 8.73
CA LEU A 299 -12.43 28.06 8.32
C LEU A 299 -13.42 27.83 7.18
N ALA A 300 -14.62 28.42 7.25
CA ALA A 300 -15.60 28.33 6.17
C ALA A 300 -15.07 28.92 4.85
N ASN A 301 -14.30 30.01 4.91
CA ASN A 301 -13.66 30.59 3.74
C ASN A 301 -12.57 29.66 3.17
N SER A 302 -11.74 29.05 4.03
CA SER A 302 -10.71 28.09 3.58
C SER A 302 -11.33 26.89 2.85
N LEU A 303 -12.44 26.36 3.35
CA LEU A 303 -13.19 25.27 2.69
C LEU A 303 -13.81 25.72 1.36
N GLN A 304 -14.35 26.95 1.31
CA GLN A 304 -14.87 27.54 0.08
C GLN A 304 -13.77 27.73 -0.98
N ASN A 305 -12.54 28.04 -0.58
CA ASN A 305 -11.42 28.13 -1.51
C ASN A 305 -11.12 26.77 -2.15
N ILE A 306 -11.09 25.69 -1.37
CA ILE A 306 -10.91 24.32 -1.90
C ILE A 306 -12.03 23.97 -2.90
N ALA A 307 -13.29 24.26 -2.55
CA ALA A 307 -14.41 24.08 -3.48
C ALA A 307 -14.25 24.90 -4.77
N THR A 308 -13.69 26.11 -4.67
CA THR A 308 -13.42 26.99 -5.81
C THR A 308 -12.29 26.44 -6.68
N ALA A 309 -11.24 25.89 -6.08
CA ALA A 309 -10.13 25.26 -6.79
C ALA A 309 -10.64 24.09 -7.65
N ILE A 310 -11.31 23.12 -7.01
CA ILE A 310 -11.88 21.95 -7.70
C ILE A 310 -12.91 22.39 -8.75
N GLY A 311 -13.83 23.30 -8.40
CA GLY A 311 -14.85 23.79 -9.33
C GLY A 311 -14.28 24.50 -10.56
N SER A 312 -13.13 25.20 -10.42
CA SER A 312 -12.48 25.90 -11.52
C SER A 312 -11.78 24.93 -12.48
N LEU A 313 -11.13 23.88 -11.95
CA LEU A 313 -10.57 22.79 -12.75
C LEU A 313 -11.69 22.01 -13.46
N ALA A 314 -12.75 21.66 -12.73
CA ALA A 314 -13.90 20.93 -13.27
C ALA A 314 -14.62 21.70 -14.39
N ALA A 315 -14.77 23.02 -14.23
CA ALA A 315 -15.31 23.87 -15.29
C ALA A 315 -14.45 23.88 -16.57
N ARG A 316 -13.21 23.38 -16.48
CA ARG A 316 -12.25 23.28 -17.59
C ARG A 316 -12.05 21.86 -18.09
N GLY A 317 -12.73 20.87 -17.51
CA GLY A 317 -12.76 19.48 -18.02
C GLY A 317 -12.07 18.45 -17.14
N ALA A 318 -11.44 18.85 -16.03
CA ALA A 318 -10.92 17.92 -15.04
C ALA A 318 -12.08 17.17 -14.36
N ASP A 319 -12.02 15.85 -14.29
CA ASP A 319 -13.10 15.03 -13.76
C ASP A 319 -12.68 14.16 -12.56
N THR A 320 -11.45 13.65 -12.48
CA THR A 320 -11.01 12.85 -11.32
C THR A 320 -10.17 13.66 -10.33
N PHE A 321 -10.63 13.76 -9.07
CA PHE A 321 -9.94 14.50 -8.02
C PHE A 321 -9.58 13.61 -6.81
N LEU A 322 -8.31 13.60 -6.40
CA LEU A 322 -7.87 13.07 -5.12
C LEU A 322 -7.74 14.21 -4.11
N VAL A 323 -8.45 14.12 -2.98
CA VAL A 323 -8.49 15.21 -1.99
C VAL A 323 -8.19 14.68 -0.59
N PRO A 324 -6.93 14.74 -0.15
CA PRO A 324 -6.56 14.34 1.19
C PRO A 324 -7.05 15.32 2.24
N ASN A 325 -7.48 14.78 3.39
CA ASN A 325 -7.79 15.59 4.57
C ASN A 325 -6.49 16.03 5.29
N LEU A 326 -6.62 16.90 6.29
CA LEU A 326 -5.46 17.30 7.08
C LEU A 326 -5.01 16.15 7.98
N PRO A 327 -3.70 15.86 8.07
CA PRO A 327 -3.17 15.02 9.13
C PRO A 327 -3.46 15.65 10.50
N ASN A 328 -3.32 14.88 11.58
CA ASN A 328 -3.54 15.42 12.92
C ASN A 328 -2.43 16.41 13.31
N LEU A 329 -2.66 17.72 13.08
CA LEU A 329 -1.67 18.76 13.32
C LEU A 329 -1.29 18.91 14.81
N GLY A 330 -2.13 18.42 15.73
CA GLY A 330 -1.83 18.41 17.15
C GLY A 330 -0.72 17.43 17.55
N LEU A 331 -0.36 16.52 16.65
CA LEU A 331 0.75 15.57 16.83
C LEU A 331 2.08 16.11 16.31
N THR A 332 2.09 17.27 15.65
CA THR A 332 3.34 17.89 15.17
C THR A 332 4.24 18.29 16.34
N PRO A 333 5.58 18.22 16.19
CA PRO A 333 6.50 18.70 17.21
C PRO A 333 6.29 20.18 17.52
N ARG A 334 5.87 20.99 16.53
CA ARG A 334 5.46 22.39 16.72
C ARG A 334 4.32 22.51 17.74
N ALA A 335 3.21 21.80 17.53
CA ALA A 335 2.06 21.88 18.43
C ALA A 335 2.38 21.36 19.83
N LEU A 336 3.25 20.35 19.92
CA LEU A 336 3.76 19.84 21.19
C LEU A 336 4.62 20.88 21.91
N GLY A 337 5.56 21.52 21.20
CA GLY A 337 6.45 22.55 21.73
C GLY A 337 5.72 23.82 22.16
N ASP A 338 4.69 24.20 21.42
CA ASP A 338 3.83 25.36 21.72
C ASP A 338 2.80 25.07 22.83
N GLY A 339 2.61 23.79 23.20
CA GLY A 339 1.61 23.37 24.17
C GLY A 339 0.17 23.46 23.65
N THR A 340 -0.03 23.41 22.33
CA THR A 340 -1.31 23.59 21.64
C THR A 340 -1.88 22.31 21.03
N SER A 341 -1.28 21.14 21.27
CA SER A 341 -1.69 19.85 20.68
C SER A 341 -3.20 19.61 20.69
N ALA A 342 -3.87 19.76 21.83
CA ALA A 342 -5.31 19.52 21.93
C ALA A 342 -6.14 20.49 21.05
N GLN A 343 -5.72 21.75 20.97
CA GLN A 343 -6.38 22.76 20.14
C GLN A 343 -6.14 22.47 18.66
N ALA A 344 -4.91 22.15 18.27
CA ALA A 344 -4.56 21.83 16.89
C ALA A 344 -5.23 20.54 16.39
N THR A 345 -5.35 19.50 17.24
CA THR A 345 -6.16 18.31 16.93
C THR A 345 -7.63 18.67 16.71
N ALA A 346 -8.23 19.45 17.61
CA ALA A 346 -9.64 19.84 17.48
C ALA A 346 -9.91 20.67 16.21
N LEU A 347 -8.98 21.56 15.85
CA LEU A 347 -9.06 22.35 14.62
C LEU A 347 -8.90 21.48 13.37
N SER A 348 -7.97 20.53 13.38
CA SER A 348 -7.78 19.57 12.27
C SER A 348 -9.06 18.74 12.06
N GLN A 349 -9.66 18.25 13.14
CA GLN A 349 -10.94 17.52 13.08
C GLN A 349 -12.09 18.40 12.54
N ALA A 350 -12.19 19.65 13.01
CA ALA A 350 -13.22 20.57 12.55
C ALA A 350 -13.07 20.91 11.06
N PHE A 351 -11.84 21.15 10.61
CA PHE A 351 -11.53 21.36 9.20
C PHE A 351 -11.89 20.14 8.37
N ASN A 352 -11.46 18.93 8.77
CA ASN A 352 -11.72 17.69 8.03
C ASN A 352 -13.22 17.36 7.94
N ALA A 353 -13.99 17.59 9.01
CA ALA A 353 -15.45 17.42 8.97
C ALA A 353 -16.12 18.42 8.01
N GLY A 354 -15.64 19.66 7.98
CA GLY A 354 -16.11 20.67 7.04
C GLY A 354 -15.70 20.37 5.59
N LEU A 355 -14.50 19.86 5.38
CA LEU A 355 -14.00 19.41 4.08
C LEU A 355 -14.87 18.28 3.53
N ALA A 356 -15.10 17.22 4.31
CA ALA A 356 -15.98 16.12 3.90
C ALA A 356 -17.36 16.61 3.47
N SER A 357 -17.98 17.51 4.25
CA SER A 357 -19.27 18.12 3.89
C SER A 357 -19.22 18.97 2.62
N THR A 358 -18.10 19.65 2.38
CA THR A 358 -17.88 20.50 1.20
C THR A 358 -17.70 19.65 -0.06
N LEU A 359 -16.93 18.58 0.02
CA LEU A 359 -16.70 17.65 -1.09
C LEU A 359 -17.99 16.93 -1.47
N GLU A 360 -18.76 16.42 -0.50
CA GLU A 360 -20.05 15.79 -0.75
C GLU A 360 -21.03 16.76 -1.46
N ALA A 361 -21.09 18.02 -1.02
CA ALA A 361 -21.95 19.03 -1.65
C ALA A 361 -21.49 19.37 -3.08
N LEU A 362 -20.17 19.43 -3.30
CA LEU A 362 -19.60 19.72 -4.61
C LEU A 362 -19.87 18.58 -5.59
N GLU A 363 -19.60 17.35 -5.18
CA GLU A 363 -19.87 16.15 -5.96
C GLU A 363 -21.35 16.04 -6.29
N GLN A 364 -22.27 16.26 -5.34
CA GLN A 364 -23.71 16.29 -5.63
C GLN A 364 -24.07 17.35 -6.67
N SER A 365 -23.45 18.52 -6.61
CA SER A 365 -23.71 19.62 -7.55
C SER A 365 -23.14 19.39 -8.96
N LEU A 366 -22.09 18.57 -9.08
CA LEU A 366 -21.33 18.34 -10.32
C LEU A 366 -21.40 16.88 -10.82
N SER A 367 -22.12 16.00 -10.12
CA SER A 367 -22.16 14.52 -10.17
C SER A 367 -22.21 13.80 -11.52
N ALA A 368 -22.44 14.51 -12.63
CA ALA A 368 -22.33 13.97 -13.99
C ALA A 368 -20.98 14.29 -14.67
N THR A 369 -20.07 14.96 -13.96
CA THR A 369 -18.88 15.62 -14.52
C THR A 369 -17.61 15.34 -13.74
N ILE A 370 -17.70 14.97 -12.46
CA ILE A 370 -16.53 14.74 -11.62
C ILE A 370 -16.72 13.53 -10.69
N ASP A 371 -15.60 12.97 -10.26
CA ASP A 371 -15.43 12.01 -9.19
C ASP A 371 -14.43 12.60 -8.16
N ILE A 372 -14.78 12.52 -6.87
CA ILE A 372 -13.94 13.03 -5.78
C ILE A 372 -13.60 11.89 -4.84
N ILE A 373 -12.30 11.61 -4.72
CA ILE A 373 -11.72 10.54 -3.91
C ILE A 373 -11.13 11.16 -2.64
N PRO A 374 -11.85 11.17 -1.50
CA PRO A 374 -11.32 11.66 -0.25
C PRO A 374 -10.29 10.68 0.34
N VAL A 375 -9.23 11.21 0.97
CA VAL A 375 -8.21 10.39 1.66
C VAL A 375 -8.11 10.75 3.14
N ASP A 376 -8.12 9.73 4.02
CA ASP A 376 -8.04 9.92 5.48
C ASP A 376 -6.60 9.85 6.03
N LEU A 377 -5.91 10.98 5.99
CA LEU A 377 -4.58 11.14 6.58
C LEU A 377 -4.64 11.42 8.09
N PHE A 378 -5.77 11.95 8.58
CA PHE A 378 -5.99 12.08 10.01
C PHE A 378 -6.03 10.70 10.68
N GLY A 379 -6.77 9.74 10.14
CA GLY A 379 -6.80 8.35 10.60
C GLY A 379 -5.41 7.73 10.63
N LEU A 380 -4.71 7.76 9.49
CA LEU A 380 -3.34 7.22 9.35
C LEU A 380 -2.39 7.77 10.41
N THR A 381 -2.32 9.09 10.58
CA THR A 381 -1.38 9.70 11.53
C THR A 381 -1.67 9.34 12.99
N ASN A 382 -2.94 9.14 13.35
CA ASN A 382 -3.29 8.65 14.69
C ASN A 382 -2.97 7.16 14.86
N GLU A 383 -3.13 6.33 13.82
CA GLU A 383 -2.78 4.90 13.86
C GLU A 383 -1.27 4.72 14.05
N ILE A 384 -0.46 5.41 13.24
CA ILE A 384 1.01 5.34 13.32
C ILE A 384 1.50 5.72 14.73
N ILE A 385 0.96 6.79 15.31
CA ILE A 385 1.38 7.24 16.65
C ILE A 385 0.83 6.33 17.76
N GLY A 386 -0.31 5.67 17.53
CA GLY A 386 -0.87 4.69 18.45
C GLY A 386 -0.04 3.41 18.55
N SER A 387 0.55 2.98 17.44
CA SER A 387 1.37 1.76 17.34
C SER A 387 2.66 1.94 16.52
N PRO A 388 3.62 2.81 16.90
CA PRO A 388 4.75 3.20 16.04
C PRO A 388 5.61 2.04 15.54
N ALA A 389 5.81 1.03 16.39
CA ALA A 389 6.64 -0.13 16.08
C ALA A 389 6.06 -0.99 14.95
N GLU A 390 4.73 -1.00 14.76
CA GLU A 390 4.08 -1.74 13.66
C GLU A 390 4.43 -1.14 12.29
N PHE A 391 4.84 0.12 12.26
CA PHE A 391 5.22 0.89 11.07
C PHE A 391 6.74 1.12 10.99
N GLY A 392 7.52 0.45 11.83
CA GLY A 392 8.99 0.59 11.86
C GLY A 392 9.49 1.88 12.52
N PHE A 393 8.63 2.69 13.14
CA PHE A 393 9.06 3.91 13.82
C PHE A 393 9.54 3.65 15.25
N THR A 394 10.69 4.22 15.56
CA THR A 394 11.26 4.26 16.92
C THR A 394 11.08 5.63 17.58
N ASN A 395 10.84 6.69 16.79
CA ASN A 395 10.54 8.04 17.26
C ASN A 395 9.42 8.69 16.45
N VAL A 396 8.35 9.09 17.12
CA VAL A 396 7.18 9.76 16.52
C VAL A 396 6.91 11.15 17.12
N THR A 397 7.85 11.68 17.90
CA THR A 397 7.66 12.91 18.68
C THR A 397 8.70 13.98 18.39
N ASP A 398 9.97 13.59 18.24
CA ASP A 398 11.07 14.54 18.06
C ASP A 398 11.46 14.65 16.59
N PRO A 399 11.80 15.86 16.11
CA PRO A 399 12.28 16.04 14.75
C PRO A 399 13.70 15.47 14.57
N LEU A 400 13.90 14.74 13.48
CA LEU A 400 15.18 14.15 13.08
C LEU A 400 16.24 15.22 12.78
N LEU A 401 15.85 16.33 12.16
CA LEU A 401 16.73 17.44 11.78
C LEU A 401 17.58 17.97 12.95
N ASN A 402 17.09 17.85 14.18
CA ASN A 402 17.77 18.31 15.40
C ASN A 402 18.71 17.27 16.02
N GLN A 403 18.77 16.04 15.50
CA GLN A 403 19.49 14.91 16.11
C GLN A 403 20.88 14.65 15.51
N GLY A 404 21.24 15.30 14.39
CA GLY A 404 22.53 15.13 13.71
C GLY A 404 22.69 13.80 12.94
N LEU A 405 21.64 12.98 12.90
CA LEU A 405 21.46 11.83 12.03
C LEU A 405 20.43 12.27 10.98
N LEU A 406 20.77 12.33 9.69
CA LEU A 406 19.85 12.88 8.67
C LEU A 406 19.09 11.78 7.89
N ASP A 407 19.51 10.52 8.04
CA ASP A 407 19.04 9.38 7.26
C ASP A 407 18.48 8.25 8.14
N ASP A 408 17.94 8.56 9.33
CA ASP A 408 17.35 7.54 10.21
C ASP A 408 15.90 7.23 9.79
N PRO A 409 15.62 6.02 9.26
CA PRO A 409 14.27 5.68 8.80
C PRO A 409 13.27 5.49 9.95
N GLY A 410 13.75 5.37 11.20
CA GLY A 410 12.91 5.17 12.39
C GLY A 410 12.23 6.43 12.91
N TYR A 411 12.45 7.59 12.27
CA TYR A 411 11.84 8.86 12.66
C TYR A 411 10.64 9.22 11.79
N PHE A 412 9.54 9.62 12.44
CA PHE A 412 8.36 10.14 11.77
C PHE A 412 8.58 11.58 11.27
N TRP A 413 9.10 12.45 12.13
CA TRP A 413 9.21 13.89 11.85
C TRP A 413 10.59 14.24 11.33
N TRP A 414 10.64 14.92 10.18
CA TRP A 414 11.87 15.54 9.70
C TRP A 414 12.18 16.80 10.49
N ASP A 415 11.23 17.74 10.50
CA ASP A 415 11.33 19.00 11.22
C ASP A 415 10.13 19.20 12.17
N GLN A 416 9.84 20.44 12.57
CA GLN A 416 8.76 20.75 13.51
C GLN A 416 7.35 20.46 12.97
N GLN A 417 7.19 20.26 11.66
CA GLN A 417 5.90 20.22 10.97
C GLN A 417 5.85 19.15 9.87
N HIS A 418 6.97 18.88 9.21
CA HIS A 418 7.04 18.02 8.05
C HIS A 418 7.54 16.63 8.42
N PRO A 419 6.95 15.58 7.83
CA PRO A 419 7.36 14.22 8.10
C PRO A 419 8.61 13.84 7.29
N THR A 420 9.20 12.69 7.60
CA THR A 420 10.36 12.15 6.86
C THR A 420 9.94 11.51 5.55
N THR A 421 10.92 11.24 4.67
CA THR A 421 10.74 10.47 3.43
C THR A 421 10.09 9.10 3.69
N THR A 422 10.36 8.46 4.83
CA THR A 422 9.73 7.19 5.22
C THR A 422 8.21 7.34 5.34
N VAL A 423 7.75 8.43 5.95
CA VAL A 423 6.32 8.71 6.07
C VAL A 423 5.74 9.13 4.73
N HIS A 424 6.50 9.84 3.88
CA HIS A 424 6.06 10.15 2.52
C HIS A 424 5.79 8.91 1.66
N ALA A 425 6.58 7.84 1.83
CA ALA A 425 6.28 6.54 1.22
C ALA A 425 4.93 5.99 1.74
N LEU A 426 4.68 6.03 3.05
CA LEU A 426 3.39 5.61 3.64
C LEU A 426 2.20 6.48 3.20
N LEU A 427 2.42 7.75 2.87
CA LEU A 427 1.38 8.61 2.31
C LEU A 427 1.04 8.20 0.87
N ALA A 428 2.07 7.91 0.05
CA ALA A 428 1.88 7.43 -1.32
C ALA A 428 1.10 6.12 -1.34
N ASP A 429 1.47 5.20 -0.45
CA ASP A 429 0.74 3.97 -0.18
C ASP A 429 -0.75 4.23 0.08
N VAL A 430 -1.08 5.09 1.05
CA VAL A 430 -2.50 5.37 1.36
C VAL A 430 -3.23 5.98 0.17
N PHE A 431 -2.57 6.81 -0.63
CA PHE A 431 -3.16 7.38 -1.85
C PHE A 431 -3.46 6.29 -2.88
N GLN A 432 -2.51 5.37 -3.07
CA GLN A 432 -2.66 4.21 -3.94
C GLN A 432 -3.83 3.32 -3.50
N THR A 433 -3.99 3.07 -2.20
CA THR A 433 -5.14 2.33 -1.66
C THR A 433 -6.45 3.06 -1.96
N SER A 434 -6.54 4.36 -1.71
CA SER A 434 -7.77 5.12 -1.99
C SER A 434 -8.12 5.11 -3.49
N LEU A 435 -7.12 5.19 -4.37
CA LEU A 435 -7.32 5.10 -5.81
C LEU A 435 -7.76 3.70 -6.27
N LEU A 436 -7.20 2.64 -5.67
CA LEU A 436 -7.63 1.27 -5.92
C LEU A 436 -9.08 1.04 -5.49
N GLU A 437 -9.43 1.46 -4.27
CA GLU A 437 -10.80 1.32 -3.72
C GLU A 437 -11.83 2.10 -4.55
N ALA A 438 -11.43 3.25 -5.10
CA ALA A 438 -12.24 4.03 -6.03
C ALA A 438 -12.27 3.46 -7.47
N GLY A 439 -11.47 2.42 -7.76
CA GLY A 439 -11.44 1.72 -9.04
C GLY A 439 -10.52 2.33 -10.11
N TYR A 440 -9.72 3.34 -9.75
CA TYR A 440 -8.83 4.05 -10.67
C TYR A 440 -7.49 3.36 -10.90
N LEU A 441 -7.12 2.41 -10.04
CA LEU A 441 -6.00 1.52 -10.25
C LEU A 441 -6.51 0.09 -10.44
N GLN A 442 -5.90 -0.65 -11.35
CA GLN A 442 -6.22 -2.05 -11.60
C GLN A 442 -4.96 -2.89 -11.54
N PRO A 443 -4.99 -4.11 -10.97
CA PRO A 443 -3.91 -5.06 -11.15
C PRO A 443 -3.56 -5.22 -12.63
N SER A 444 -2.28 -5.13 -12.98
CA SER A 444 -1.82 -5.48 -14.33
C SER A 444 -2.35 -6.86 -14.70
N ASN A 445 -3.01 -6.99 -15.88
CA ASN A 445 -3.66 -8.21 -16.34
C ASN A 445 -2.73 -9.43 -16.24
N GLY A 446 -2.83 -10.15 -15.13
CA GLY A 446 -2.06 -11.35 -14.86
C GLY A 446 -2.81 -12.13 -13.81
N ALA A 447 -3.10 -13.40 -14.13
CA ALA A 447 -3.26 -14.42 -13.10
C ALA A 447 -2.21 -14.24 -12.00
N MET A 448 -2.48 -14.73 -10.78
CA MET A 448 -1.45 -15.05 -9.76
C MET A 448 -0.11 -15.21 -10.47
N PRO A 449 0.88 -14.32 -10.24
CA PRO A 449 2.05 -14.22 -11.08
C PRO A 449 2.53 -15.63 -11.36
N ALA A 450 2.34 -16.09 -12.60
CA ALA A 450 2.95 -17.32 -13.03
C ALA A 450 4.43 -16.98 -12.93
N LEU A 451 5.05 -17.40 -11.82
CA LEU A 451 6.41 -17.06 -11.42
C LEU A 451 7.25 -17.10 -12.69
N ALA A 452 7.58 -15.92 -13.21
CA ALA A 452 8.34 -15.83 -14.44
C ALA A 452 9.67 -16.51 -14.13
N ALA A 453 10.14 -17.34 -15.06
CA ALA A 453 11.31 -18.19 -14.93
C ALA A 453 12.65 -17.41 -14.68
N ASP A 454 12.58 -16.09 -14.48
CA ASP A 454 13.70 -15.17 -14.41
C ASP A 454 14.27 -14.99 -12.99
N ASP A 455 13.60 -15.46 -11.93
CA ASP A 455 14.12 -15.42 -10.54
C ASP A 455 15.11 -16.56 -10.20
N LEU A 456 15.52 -17.37 -11.20
CA LEU A 456 16.51 -18.44 -11.07
C LEU A 456 17.99 -17.96 -11.13
N ALA A 457 18.24 -16.65 -11.12
CA ALA A 457 19.58 -16.11 -11.33
C ALA A 457 20.08 -15.28 -10.14
N LEU A 458 20.63 -15.95 -9.12
CA LEU A 458 21.73 -15.51 -8.21
C LEU A 458 21.94 -16.67 -7.19
N SER A 459 23.09 -17.31 -7.00
CA SER A 459 24.50 -16.96 -7.19
C SER A 459 25.32 -18.23 -7.47
N GLY A 460 26.40 -18.08 -8.23
CA GLY A 460 27.26 -19.19 -8.63
C GLY A 460 27.93 -19.90 -7.45
N ALA A 461 27.56 -21.15 -7.22
CA ALA A 461 28.45 -22.17 -6.68
C ALA A 461 28.28 -23.44 -7.52
N VAL A 462 29.32 -23.78 -8.27
CA VAL A 462 29.44 -24.99 -9.08
C VAL A 462 29.28 -26.21 -8.18
N ALA A 463 28.12 -26.88 -8.24
CA ALA A 463 28.00 -28.27 -7.79
C ALA A 463 28.20 -29.16 -9.01
N GLN A 464 29.28 -29.95 -8.96
CA GLN A 464 29.59 -30.95 -9.98
C GLN A 464 28.44 -31.95 -10.09
N SER A 465 27.94 -32.13 -11.31
CA SER A 465 27.09 -33.24 -11.70
C SER A 465 27.86 -34.55 -11.51
N GLU A 466 27.54 -35.29 -10.46
CA GLU A 466 27.70 -36.74 -10.48
C GLU A 466 26.43 -37.34 -11.11
N THR A 467 26.56 -37.73 -12.37
CA THR A 467 25.61 -38.59 -13.08
C THR A 467 25.39 -39.90 -12.33
N LEU A 468 24.25 -40.04 -11.65
CA LEU A 468 23.65 -41.33 -11.39
C LEU A 468 22.73 -41.67 -12.57
N GLY A 469 23.11 -42.71 -13.31
CA GLY A 469 22.50 -43.12 -14.56
C GLY A 469 21.03 -43.50 -14.41
N ILE A 470 20.18 -42.85 -15.21
CA ILE A 470 18.83 -43.28 -15.52
C ILE A 470 18.95 -44.27 -16.69
N SER A 471 18.80 -45.57 -16.40
CA SER A 471 18.43 -46.57 -17.40
C SER A 471 17.34 -47.47 -16.81
N ASP A 472 16.27 -47.62 -17.57
CA ASP A 472 15.16 -48.59 -17.45
C ASP A 472 13.94 -48.17 -16.64
N TRP A 473 13.07 -47.33 -17.22
CA TRP A 473 11.63 -47.33 -16.88
C TRP A 473 10.66 -46.88 -18.00
N GLU A 474 10.91 -47.28 -19.25
CA GLU A 474 9.96 -47.07 -20.37
C GLU A 474 9.56 -48.35 -21.13
N SER A 475 9.29 -49.45 -20.44
CA SER A 475 8.70 -50.61 -21.14
C SER A 475 7.81 -51.49 -20.27
N SER A 476 6.62 -51.01 -19.90
CA SER A 476 5.56 -51.94 -19.45
C SER A 476 4.11 -51.42 -19.56
N TRP A 477 3.76 -50.59 -20.55
CA TRP A 477 2.35 -50.25 -20.80
C TRP A 477 2.03 -50.13 -22.29
N ALA A 478 2.09 -51.25 -23.01
CA ALA A 478 1.30 -51.44 -24.22
C ALA A 478 1.22 -52.93 -24.59
N ALA A 479 0.02 -53.37 -24.96
CA ALA A 479 -0.35 -54.66 -25.55
C ALA A 479 -0.60 -55.83 -24.58
N THR A 480 -1.86 -56.00 -24.20
CA THR A 480 -2.58 -57.23 -24.58
C THR A 480 -4.08 -56.99 -24.62
N SER A 481 -4.65 -57.38 -25.76
CA SER A 481 -6.02 -57.20 -26.23
C SER A 481 -7.04 -58.05 -25.51
N LEU A 482 -8.29 -57.54 -25.48
CA LEU A 482 -9.54 -58.28 -25.35
C LEU A 482 -9.52 -59.64 -26.10
N SER A 483 -9.86 -60.71 -25.39
CA SER A 483 -10.65 -61.81 -25.97
C SER A 483 -11.43 -62.53 -24.87
N ALA A 484 -12.73 -62.68 -25.12
CA ALA A 484 -13.76 -63.27 -24.28
C ALA A 484 -13.46 -64.69 -23.80
N LEU A 485 -14.04 -65.08 -22.65
CA LEU A 485 -14.78 -66.34 -22.48
C LEU A 485 -15.60 -66.32 -21.17
N GLN A 486 -16.89 -66.61 -21.35
CA GLN A 486 -17.99 -66.78 -20.40
C GLN A 486 -17.95 -68.19 -19.73
N PRO A 487 -18.96 -68.61 -18.93
CA PRO A 487 -19.21 -68.35 -17.52
C PRO A 487 -18.99 -69.61 -16.62
N ALA A 488 -19.19 -69.46 -15.31
CA ALA A 488 -19.12 -70.52 -14.30
C ALA A 488 -20.12 -71.69 -14.54
N PRO A 489 -19.81 -72.90 -14.03
CA PRO A 489 -20.82 -73.86 -13.63
C PRO A 489 -20.94 -73.98 -12.09
N ALA A 490 -22.16 -74.31 -11.69
CA ALA A 490 -22.65 -74.48 -10.33
C ALA A 490 -22.35 -75.87 -9.73
N VAL A 491 -22.17 -75.90 -8.40
CA VAL A 491 -22.62 -76.90 -7.40
C VAL A 491 -22.20 -78.37 -7.58
N ILE A 492 -21.51 -78.95 -6.60
CA ILE A 492 -22.05 -79.75 -5.45
C ILE A 492 -21.01 -79.69 -4.32
#